data_AF-A0A9N7TS27-F1
#
_entry.id   AF-A0A9N7TS27-F1
#
_cell.length_a   1.000
_cell.length_b   1.000
_cell.length_c   1.000
_cell.angle_alpha   90.00
_cell.angle_beta   90.00
_cell.angle_gamma   90.00
#
_symmetry.space_group_name_H-M   'P 1'
#
loop_
_entity.id
_entity.type
_entity.pdbx_description
1 polymer ?
#
loop_
_entity_poly.entity_id
_entity_poly.type
_entity_poly.pdbx_seq_one_letter_code
_entity_poly.pdbx_strand_id
1 'polypeptide(L)'
;MPRDHKTPLIKKIAKQACITYRVLKSSADVADSQSELILLLTAVWAADLKIAPRKSKPCGGAPEPPGHLHAHLRDGGISMGVFLLRPGASIPLHDHPDMNGNLRSY
;
A
#
# COMPACT_ATOMS: atom_id res chain seq x y z
N MET A 1 19.65 5.76 16.87
CA MET A 1 18.21 5.99 16.71
C MET A 1 17.86 5.89 15.22
N PRO A 2 17.13 4.88 14.74
CA PRO A 2 16.79 4.76 13.32
C PRO A 2 15.82 5.89 12.96
N ARG A 3 16.22 6.78 12.06
CA ARG A 3 15.39 7.89 11.61
C ARG A 3 14.22 7.33 10.78
N ASP A 4 13.00 7.76 11.09
CA ASP A 4 11.81 7.50 10.30
C ASP A 4 11.95 8.07 8.88
N HIS A 5 12.58 7.31 7.99
CA HIS A 5 12.79 7.65 6.58
C HIS A 5 11.52 7.51 5.72
N LYS A 6 10.33 7.75 6.31
CA LYS A 6 9.05 7.73 5.59
C LYS A 6 8.91 9.04 4.82
N THR A 7 8.69 8.95 3.51
CA THR A 7 8.44 10.14 2.67
C THR A 7 7.19 10.88 3.17
N PRO A 8 7.14 12.23 3.06
CA PRO A 8 6.03 13.02 3.57
C PRO A 8 4.69 12.60 2.95
N LEU A 9 4.69 12.12 1.71
CA LEU A 9 3.51 11.59 1.02
C LEU A 9 2.94 10.33 1.68
N ILE A 10 3.78 9.36 2.05
CA ILE A 10 3.33 8.11 2.69
C ILE A 10 2.74 8.38 4.07
N LYS A 11 3.32 9.33 4.82
CA LYS A 11 2.72 9.79 6.10
C LYS A 11 1.37 10.46 5.88
N LYS A 12 1.22 11.28 4.82
CA LYS A 12 -0.05 11.93 4.48
C LYS A 12 -1.12 10.90 4.12
N ILE A 13 -0.77 9.88 3.32
CA ILE A 13 -1.68 8.78 2.98
C ILE A 13 -2.12 8.02 4.22
N ALA A 14 -1.18 7.68 5.12
CA ALA A 14 -1.50 6.99 6.38
C ALA A 14 -2.52 7.78 7.21
N LYS A 15 -2.31 9.09 7.34
CA LYS A 15 -3.21 9.98 8.06
C LYS A 15 -4.59 10.06 7.39
N GLN A 16 -4.64 10.18 6.07
CA GLN A 16 -5.91 10.26 5.34
C GLN A 16 -6.70 8.94 5.42
N ALA A 17 -6.02 7.79 5.32
CA ALA A 17 -6.64 6.49 5.51
C ALA A 17 -7.26 6.37 6.91
N CYS A 18 -6.55 6.86 7.94
CA CYS A 18 -7.06 6.93 9.31
C CYS A 18 -8.33 7.79 9.43
N ILE A 19 -8.35 8.96 8.81
CA ILE A 19 -9.54 9.81 8.79
C ILE A 19 -10.70 9.08 8.11
N THR A 20 -10.45 8.55 6.91
CA THR A 20 -11.46 7.91 6.05
C THR A 20 -12.10 6.70 6.71
N TYR A 21 -11.30 5.77 7.26
CA TYR A 21 -11.80 4.48 7.73
C TYR A 21 -12.07 4.40 9.25
N ARG A 22 -11.61 5.39 10.03
CA ARG A 22 -11.74 5.35 11.49
C ARG A 22 -12.51 6.52 12.09
N VAL A 23 -12.32 7.72 11.57
CA VAL A 23 -12.84 8.95 12.21
C VAL A 23 -14.24 9.27 11.73
N LEU A 24 -14.54 9.01 10.46
CA LEU A 24 -15.80 9.42 9.86
C LEU A 24 -16.88 8.36 10.08
N LYS A 25 -18.05 8.83 10.52
CA LYS A 25 -19.23 8.02 10.84
C LYS A 25 -20.45 8.35 9.98
N SER A 26 -20.40 9.43 9.20
CA SER A 26 -21.48 9.86 8.32
C SER A 26 -21.19 9.46 6.87
N SER A 27 -22.21 9.06 6.12
CA SER A 27 -22.07 8.57 4.75
C SER A 27 -21.54 9.63 3.78
N ALA A 28 -21.84 10.91 3.99
CA ALA A 28 -21.43 11.99 3.09
C ALA A 28 -19.95 12.34 3.30
N ASP A 29 -19.51 12.46 4.57
CA ASP A 29 -18.12 12.80 4.87
C ASP A 29 -17.14 11.70 4.42
N VAL A 30 -17.58 10.44 4.44
CA VAL A 30 -16.79 9.28 3.99
C VAL A 30 -16.52 9.34 2.49
N ALA A 31 -17.50 9.72 1.67
CA ALA A 31 -17.35 9.76 0.21
C ALA A 31 -16.28 10.79 -0.22
N ASP A 32 -16.34 11.99 0.35
CA ASP A 32 -15.37 13.05 0.07
C ASP A 32 -13.97 12.64 0.54
N SER A 33 -13.86 12.05 1.73
CA SER A 33 -12.58 11.62 2.29
C SER A 33 -11.98 10.43 1.54
N GLN A 34 -12.83 9.54 1.03
CA GLN A 34 -12.42 8.43 0.17
C GLN A 34 -11.90 8.96 -1.18
N SER A 35 -12.53 9.99 -1.75
CA SER A 35 -12.03 10.63 -2.98
C SER A 35 -10.64 11.25 -2.79
N GLU A 36 -10.41 11.92 -1.65
CA GLU A 36 -9.10 12.48 -1.31
C GLU A 36 -8.06 11.38 -1.11
N LEU A 37 -8.42 10.28 -0.44
CA LEU A 37 -7.53 9.13 -0.26
C LEU A 37 -7.15 8.51 -1.60
N ILE A 38 -8.10 8.36 -2.53
CA ILE A 38 -7.83 7.88 -3.89
C ILE A 38 -6.86 8.82 -4.60
N LEU A 39 -7.08 10.14 -4.57
CA LEU A 39 -6.19 11.11 -5.20
C LEU A 39 -4.76 11.00 -4.65
N LEU A 40 -4.59 10.88 -3.33
CA LEU A 40 -3.28 10.69 -2.72
C LEU A 40 -2.62 9.37 -3.14
N LEU A 41 -3.38 8.28 -3.23
CA LEU A 41 -2.89 7.00 -3.74
C LEU A 41 -2.50 7.09 -5.22
N THR A 42 -3.23 7.88 -6.02
CA THR A 42 -2.89 8.13 -7.43
C THR A 42 -1.62 8.97 -7.64
N ALA A 43 -1.22 9.73 -6.61
CA ALA A 43 0.00 10.53 -6.63
C ALA A 43 1.26 9.73 -6.24
N VAL A 44 1.14 8.49 -5.74
CA VAL A 44 2.30 7.65 -5.39
C VAL A 44 3.01 7.16 -6.65
N TRP A 45 4.33 7.24 -6.67
CA TRP A 45 5.20 6.64 -7.67
C TRP A 45 6.19 5.65 -7.03
N ALA A 46 6.77 4.76 -7.83
CA ALA A 46 7.78 3.79 -7.36
C ALA A 46 8.97 4.46 -6.64
N ALA A 47 9.35 5.67 -7.08
CA ALA A 47 10.41 6.46 -6.47
C ALA A 47 10.08 6.88 -5.02
N ASP A 48 8.82 7.19 -4.71
CA ASP A 48 8.38 7.59 -3.36
C ASP A 48 8.48 6.43 -2.36
N LEU A 49 8.38 5.20 -2.88
CA LEU A 49 8.50 3.96 -2.13
C LEU A 49 9.95 3.44 -2.11
N LYS A 50 10.88 4.16 -2.74
CA LYS A 50 12.29 3.76 -2.92
C LYS A 50 12.42 2.37 -3.58
N ILE A 51 11.45 2.02 -4.41
CA ILE A 51 11.46 0.76 -5.16
C ILE A 51 12.30 1.00 -6.42
N ALA A 52 13.52 0.45 -6.43
CA ALA A 52 14.36 0.46 -7.62
C ALA A 52 13.87 -0.62 -8.62
N PRO A 53 13.88 -0.35 -9.94
CA PRO A 53 13.65 -1.39 -10.94
C PRO A 53 14.63 -2.54 -10.73
N ARG A 54 14.14 -3.77 -10.56
CA ARG A 54 15.02 -4.93 -10.49
C ARG A 54 15.74 -5.06 -11.83
N LYS A 55 17.08 -4.96 -11.81
CA LYS A 55 17.91 -5.38 -12.94
C LYS A 55 17.68 -6.87 -13.14
N SER A 56 16.94 -7.25 -14.17
CA SER A 56 16.63 -8.65 -14.49
C SER A 56 17.92 -9.37 -14.87
N LYS A 57 18.56 -10.05 -13.90
CA LYS A 57 19.42 -11.19 -14.21
C LYS A 57 18.59 -12.46 -14.00
N PRO A 58 18.41 -13.31 -15.02
CA PRO A 58 17.79 -14.60 -14.85
C PRO A 58 18.80 -15.50 -14.13
N CYS A 59 18.84 -15.44 -12.79
CA CYS A 59 19.61 -16.40 -12.02
C CYS A 59 18.69 -17.58 -11.70
N GLY A 60 18.97 -18.72 -12.35
CA GLY A 60 18.33 -19.98 -12.03
C GLY A 60 18.67 -20.42 -10.61
N GLY A 61 17.70 -21.07 -9.95
CA GLY A 61 17.94 -21.88 -8.77
C GLY A 61 17.71 -21.19 -7.42
N ALA A 62 16.44 -20.92 -7.07
CA ALA A 62 15.87 -21.08 -5.72
C ALA A 62 14.40 -20.60 -5.72
N PRO A 63 13.45 -21.32 -5.06
CA PRO A 63 12.08 -20.85 -4.90
C PRO A 63 12.02 -19.81 -3.78
N GLU A 64 12.40 -18.57 -4.09
CA GLU A 64 12.08 -17.40 -3.26
C GLU A 64 10.54 -17.20 -3.22
N PRO A 65 9.94 -16.90 -2.06
CA PRO A 65 8.48 -16.86 -1.90
C PRO A 65 7.81 -15.86 -2.85
N PRO A 66 6.61 -16.18 -3.37
CA PRO A 66 5.93 -15.38 -4.38
C PRO A 66 5.28 -14.16 -3.73
N GLY A 67 6.04 -13.08 -3.61
CA GLY A 67 5.50 -11.79 -3.19
C GLY A 67 6.30 -11.20 -2.04
N HIS A 68 7.21 -10.29 -2.37
CA HIS A 68 7.87 -9.51 -1.33
C HIS A 68 6.93 -8.37 -0.92
N LEU A 69 6.40 -8.41 0.31
CA LEU A 69 5.74 -7.27 0.96
C LEU A 69 6.82 -6.29 1.41
N HIS A 70 6.88 -5.10 0.79
CA HIS A 70 8.00 -4.18 1.01
C HIS A 70 7.82 -3.23 2.19
N ALA A 71 6.58 -3.05 2.68
CA ALA A 71 6.32 -2.24 3.86
C ALA A 71 4.99 -2.67 4.49
N HIS A 72 4.94 -2.79 5.81
CA HIS A 72 3.71 -2.90 6.58
C HIS A 72 3.67 -1.70 7.54
N LEU A 73 2.77 -0.76 7.30
CA LEU A 73 2.46 0.26 8.29
C LEU A 73 1.20 -0.19 9.04
N ARG A 74 1.34 -0.53 10.32
CA ARG A 74 0.21 -0.82 11.21
C ARG A 74 0.06 0.34 12.18
N ASP A 75 -1.08 1.01 12.15
CA ASP A 75 -1.45 2.02 13.14
C ASP A 75 -2.94 1.91 13.45
N GLY A 76 -3.26 1.64 14.73
CA GLY A 76 -4.61 1.74 15.31
C GLY A 76 -5.77 1.23 14.45
N GLY A 77 -5.65 0.03 13.88
CA GLY A 77 -6.70 -0.64 13.09
C GLY A 77 -6.52 -0.56 11.57
N ILE A 78 -5.53 0.19 11.06
CA ILE A 78 -5.26 0.30 9.63
C ILE A 78 -3.92 -0.35 9.29
N SER A 79 -3.91 -1.08 8.17
CA SER A 79 -2.70 -1.60 7.56
C SER A 79 -2.51 -1.07 6.15
N MET A 80 -1.26 -0.72 5.79
CA MET A 80 -0.90 -0.37 4.43
C MET A 80 0.36 -1.13 4.01
N GLY A 81 0.42 -1.54 2.75
CA GLY A 81 1.61 -2.19 2.21
C GLY A 81 1.69 -2.19 0.70
N VAL A 82 2.84 -2.67 0.21
CA VAL A 82 3.17 -2.73 -1.21
C VAL A 82 3.60 -4.14 -1.56
N PHE A 83 2.99 -4.71 -2.59
CA PHE A 83 3.31 -6.03 -3.13
C PHE A 83 4.11 -5.88 -4.41
N LEU A 84 5.32 -6.46 -4.44
CA LEU A 84 6.10 -6.58 -5.67
C LEU A 84 5.96 -8.01 -6.21
N LEU A 85 5.28 -8.14 -7.34
CA LEU A 85 5.08 -9.42 -8.02
C LEU A 85 6.09 -9.60 -9.16
N ARG A 86 6.55 -10.84 -9.35
CA ARG A 86 7.31 -11.22 -10.55
C ARG A 86 6.36 -11.35 -11.74
N PRO A 87 6.83 -11.21 -12.99
CA PRO A 87 6.04 -11.57 -14.16
C PRO A 87 5.51 -13.01 -14.03
N GLY A 88 4.21 -13.20 -14.25
CA GLY A 88 3.53 -14.49 -14.10
C GLY A 88 3.17 -14.88 -12.66
N ALA A 89 3.57 -14.10 -11.64
CA ALA A 89 3.08 -14.29 -10.28
C ALA A 89 1.74 -13.57 -10.08
N SER A 90 0.87 -14.16 -9.27
CA SER A 90 -0.41 -13.58 -8.87
C SER A 90 -0.61 -13.74 -7.37
N ILE A 91 -1.43 -12.87 -6.79
CA ILE A 91 -1.96 -13.09 -5.44
C ILE A 91 -3.22 -13.95 -5.63
N PRO A 92 -3.29 -15.15 -5.03
CA PRO A 92 -4.47 -16.01 -5.15
C PRO A 92 -5.73 -15.29 -4.67
N LEU A 93 -6.88 -15.67 -5.23
CA LEU A 93 -8.16 -15.15 -4.78
C LEU A 93 -8.37 -15.51 -3.30
N HIS A 94 -8.61 -14.50 -2.49
CA HIS A 94 -8.93 -14.62 -1.08
C HIS A 94 -9.87 -13.48 -0.68
N ASP A 95 -10.63 -13.69 0.38
CA ASP A 95 -11.60 -12.72 0.89
C ASP A 95 -10.99 -11.85 2.00
N HIS A 96 -11.64 -10.72 2.26
CA HIS A 96 -11.29 -9.75 3.29
C HIS A 96 -12.51 -9.46 4.18
N PRO A 97 -12.94 -10.43 5.02
CA PRO A 97 -14.11 -10.24 5.87
C PRO A 97 -13.90 -9.09 6.85
N ASP A 98 -14.92 -8.24 6.99
CA ASP A 98 -14.96 -7.09 7.89
C ASP A 98 -13.86 -6.02 7.64
N MET A 99 -13.29 -5.98 6.43
CA MET A 99 -12.23 -5.04 6.05
C MET A 99 -12.65 -4.15 4.87
N ASN A 100 -12.38 -2.86 4.99
CA ASN A 100 -12.45 -1.90 3.90
C ASN A 100 -11.04 -1.52 3.45
N GLY A 101 -10.81 -1.38 2.14
CA GLY A 101 -9.50 -1.03 1.62
C GLY A 101 -9.52 -0.54 0.18
N ASN A 102 -8.44 0.14 -0.21
CA ASN A 102 -8.19 0.58 -1.58
C ASN A 102 -6.93 -0.11 -2.11
N LEU A 103 -6.99 -0.64 -3.33
CA LEU A 103 -5.85 -1.20 -4.05
C LEU A 103 -5.56 -0.36 -5.30
N ARG A 104 -4.28 -0.02 -5.50
CA ARG A 104 -3.80 0.56 -6.76
C ARG A 104 -2.71 -0.33 -7.34
N SER A 105 -2.92 -0.80 -8.56
CA SER A 105 -1.93 -1.50 -9.38
C SER A 105 -1.29 -0.53 -10.38
N TYR A 106 -0.06 -0.86 -10.81
CA TYR A 106 0.71 -0.18 -11.85
C TYR A 106 1.26 -1.21 -12.82
#